data_AF-A0A7X1G7D6-F1
#
_entry.id   AF-A0A7X1G7D6-F1
#
_cell.length_a   1.000
_cell.length_b   1.000
_cell.length_c   1.000
_cell.angle_alpha   90.00
_cell.angle_beta   90.00
_cell.angle_gamma   90.00
#
_symmetry.space_group_name_H-M   'P 1'
#
loop_
_entity.id
_entity.type
_entity.pdbx_description
1 polymer ?
#
loop_
_entity_poly.entity_id
_entity_poly.type
_entity_poly.pdbx_seq_one_letter_code
_entity_poly.pdbx_strand_id
1 'polypeptide(L)'
;MSLASVFNIAGSGMSAQTTRLNTVASNIANAETVSSSIDQTYRARHPVFATMLQGQQAGDSGSLFQDQDSAGQGVQVTGVVEDQSDLEARYEPNHPAANKDGYVYYPNVNVVEEMADMISASRSFQTNAELMNTAKTMMQKVLTLGQ
;
A
#
# COMPACT_ATOMS: atom_id res chain seq x y z
N MET A 1 22.28 -12.51 -4.15
CA MET A 1 20.82 -12.71 -4.10
C MET A 1 20.49 -14.15 -3.72
N SER A 2 20.18 -14.40 -2.46
CA SER A 2 19.73 -15.74 -2.03
C SER A 2 18.27 -15.96 -2.44
N LEU A 3 17.85 -17.21 -2.66
CA LEU A 3 16.43 -17.54 -2.87
C LEU A 3 15.56 -17.05 -1.69
N ALA A 4 16.11 -17.05 -0.47
CA ALA A 4 15.45 -16.54 0.72
C ALA A 4 15.17 -15.03 0.64
N SER A 5 16.07 -14.22 0.07
CA SER A 5 15.82 -12.78 -0.10
C SER A 5 14.68 -12.51 -1.07
N VAL A 6 14.55 -13.30 -2.15
CA VAL A 6 13.42 -13.21 -3.09
C VAL A 6 12.09 -13.48 -2.39
N PHE A 7 12.01 -14.52 -1.56
CA PHE A 7 10.81 -14.82 -0.78
C PHE A 7 10.44 -13.69 0.20
N ASN A 8 11.43 -13.13 0.90
CA ASN A 8 11.20 -12.02 1.84
C ASN A 8 10.70 -10.75 1.13
N ILE A 9 11.33 -10.38 0.01
CA ILE A 9 10.93 -9.21 -0.78
C ILE A 9 9.52 -9.42 -1.35
N ALA A 10 9.25 -10.54 -2.02
CA ALA A 10 7.95 -10.83 -2.59
C ALA A 10 6.85 -10.90 -1.51
N GLY A 11 7.14 -11.54 -0.37
CA GLY A 11 6.22 -11.61 0.77
C GLY A 11 5.88 -10.24 1.34
N SER A 12 6.90 -9.42 1.60
CA SER A 12 6.72 -8.05 2.11
C SER A 12 6.00 -7.15 1.10
N GLY A 13 6.31 -7.29 -0.19
CA GLY A 13 5.64 -6.62 -1.29
C GLY A 13 4.17 -7.00 -1.40
N MET A 14 3.83 -8.28 -1.30
CA MET A 14 2.42 -8.73 -1.26
C MET A 14 1.67 -8.12 -0.09
N SER A 15 2.24 -8.15 1.12
CA SER A 15 1.61 -7.54 2.29
C SER A 15 1.35 -6.05 2.11
N ALA A 16 2.35 -5.31 1.59
CA ALA A 16 2.21 -3.89 1.29
C ALA A 16 1.09 -3.61 0.26
N GLN A 17 1.03 -4.38 -0.82
CA GLN A 17 -0.02 -4.23 -1.83
C GLN A 17 -1.40 -4.64 -1.32
N THR A 18 -1.50 -5.64 -0.43
CA THR A 18 -2.77 -5.99 0.24
C THR A 18 -3.29 -4.82 1.07
N THR A 19 -2.42 -4.14 1.84
CA THR A 19 -2.82 -2.94 2.57
C THR A 19 -3.29 -1.85 1.61
N ARG A 20 -2.57 -1.62 0.51
CA ARG A 20 -3.00 -0.65 -0.52
C ARG A 20 -4.36 -0.98 -1.10
N LEU A 21 -4.61 -2.23 -1.46
CA LEU A 21 -5.91 -2.67 -1.97
C LEU A 21 -7.03 -2.44 -0.96
N ASN A 22 -6.80 -2.74 0.32
CA ASN A 22 -7.77 -2.49 1.38
C ASN A 22 -8.08 -1.00 1.56
N THR A 23 -7.04 -0.15 1.52
CA THR A 23 -7.21 1.29 1.63
C THR A 23 -7.98 1.87 0.44
N VAL A 24 -7.61 1.47 -0.78
CA VAL A 24 -8.29 1.88 -2.02
C VAL A 24 -9.76 1.42 -2.01
N ALA A 25 -10.02 0.18 -1.60
CA ALA A 25 -11.39 -0.33 -1.48
C ALA A 25 -12.20 0.47 -0.44
N SER A 26 -11.59 0.86 0.69
CA SER A 26 -12.21 1.74 1.68
C SER A 26 -12.51 3.12 1.09
N ASN A 27 -11.59 3.71 0.33
CA ASN A 27 -11.81 5.01 -0.30
C ASN A 27 -12.98 4.95 -1.28
N ILE A 28 -13.00 3.97 -2.19
CA ILE A 28 -14.09 3.81 -3.17
C ILE A 28 -15.43 3.58 -2.46
N ALA A 29 -15.47 2.73 -1.43
CA ALA A 29 -16.69 2.45 -0.69
C ALA A 29 -17.26 3.69 0.03
N ASN A 30 -16.38 4.61 0.44
CA ASN A 30 -16.76 5.84 1.12
C ASN A 30 -16.82 7.06 0.20
N ALA A 31 -16.57 6.93 -1.11
CA ALA A 31 -16.48 8.05 -2.03
C ALA A 31 -17.77 8.89 -2.13
N GLU A 32 -18.93 8.28 -1.87
CA GLU A 32 -20.24 8.94 -1.90
C GLU A 32 -20.78 9.25 -0.49
N THR A 33 -19.97 9.06 0.56
CA THR A 33 -20.41 9.28 1.95
C THR A 33 -20.36 10.76 2.32
N VAL A 34 -21.49 11.43 2.20
CA VAL A 34 -21.62 12.87 2.50
C VAL A 34 -21.93 13.16 3.96
N SER A 35 -21.55 14.35 4.43
CA SER A 35 -21.90 14.83 5.77
C SER A 35 -22.23 16.33 5.80
N SER A 36 -22.85 16.77 6.90
CA SER A 36 -23.17 18.18 7.19
C SER A 36 -22.01 18.93 7.86
N SER A 37 -20.92 18.24 8.22
CA SER A 37 -19.73 18.84 8.84
C SER A 37 -18.45 18.30 8.22
N ILE A 38 -17.49 19.21 8.02
CA ILE A 38 -16.12 18.92 7.56
C ILE A 38 -15.45 17.85 8.43
N ASP A 39 -15.65 17.91 9.75
CA ASP A 39 -15.02 16.99 10.70
C ASP A 39 -15.59 15.56 10.64
N GLN A 40 -16.75 15.40 10.01
CA GLN A 40 -17.45 14.12 9.91
C GLN A 40 -17.37 13.51 8.50
N THR A 41 -16.96 14.29 7.49
CA THR A 41 -16.82 13.82 6.12
C THR A 41 -15.58 12.93 5.99
N TYR A 42 -15.74 11.81 5.28
CA TYR A 42 -14.64 10.88 5.03
C TYR A 42 -13.51 11.57 4.25
N ARG A 43 -12.27 11.27 4.62
CA ARG A 43 -11.07 11.71 3.91
C ARG A 43 -10.38 10.53 3.25
N ALA A 44 -9.93 10.72 2.01
CA ALA A 44 -9.15 9.70 1.30
C ALA A 44 -7.93 9.30 2.13
N ARG A 45 -7.62 8.00 2.13
CA ARG A 45 -6.50 7.41 2.88
C ARG A 45 -5.46 6.85 1.92
N HIS A 46 -4.18 7.00 2.26
CA HIS A 46 -3.09 6.45 1.46
C HIS A 46 -2.07 5.73 2.36
N PRO A 47 -1.68 4.48 2.04
CA PRO A 47 -0.61 3.80 2.75
C PRO A 47 0.76 4.41 2.41
N VAL A 48 1.61 4.56 3.42
CA VAL A 48 3.00 4.99 3.27
C VAL A 48 3.91 3.77 3.41
N PHE A 49 4.80 3.59 2.44
CA PHE A 49 5.76 2.49 2.43
C PHE A 49 7.16 3.00 2.73
N ALA A 50 7.91 2.22 3.51
CA ALA A 50 9.33 2.40 3.73
C ALA A 50 10.10 1.13 3.34
N THR A 51 11.36 1.30 2.94
CA THR A 51 12.26 0.16 2.74
C THR A 51 12.64 -0.41 4.09
N MET A 52 12.56 -1.74 4.23
CA MET A 52 13.12 -2.42 5.38
C MET A 52 14.63 -2.43 5.25
N LEU A 53 15.27 -1.38 5.79
CA LEU A 53 16.71 -1.36 5.98
C LEU A 53 17.01 -2.40 7.05
N GLN A 54 17.49 -3.58 6.64
CA GLN A 54 17.89 -4.62 7.57
C GLN A 54 19.02 -4.05 8.42
N GLY A 55 18.70 -3.73 9.67
CA GLY A 55 19.56 -2.99 10.57
C GLY A 55 20.94 -3.63 10.66
N GLN A 56 21.91 -2.92 10.10
CA GLN A 56 23.31 -3.00 10.47
C GLN A 56 23.45 -2.36 11.86
N GLN A 57 22.81 -2.97 12.85
CA GLN A 57 22.89 -2.59 14.26
C GLN A 57 23.11 -3.84 15.08
N ALA A 58 24.21 -4.52 14.79
CA ALA A 58 24.85 -5.48 15.68
C ALA A 58 26.37 -5.33 15.48
N GLY A 59 26.98 -4.50 16.31
CA GLY A 59 28.39 -4.59 16.73
C GLY A 59 29.48 -4.48 15.65
N ASP A 60 30.28 -3.42 15.76
CA ASP A 60 31.75 -3.50 15.71
C ASP A 60 32.38 -4.50 14.73
N SER A 61 32.63 -4.05 13.50
CA SER A 61 33.89 -4.25 12.76
C SER A 61 33.72 -3.77 11.33
N GLY A 62 34.44 -2.71 10.98
CA GLY A 62 34.46 -2.17 9.62
C GLY A 62 35.04 -3.17 8.63
N SER A 63 34.18 -3.80 7.83
CA SER A 63 34.57 -4.46 6.59
C SER A 63 33.95 -3.71 5.41
N LEU A 64 34.80 -2.95 4.71
CA LEU A 64 34.50 -2.26 3.44
C LEU A 64 34.11 -3.22 2.29
N PHE A 65 34.10 -4.54 2.54
CA PHE A 65 33.78 -5.58 1.57
C PHE A 65 32.40 -6.23 1.78
N GLN A 66 31.59 -5.75 2.74
CA GLN A 66 30.28 -6.32 3.08
C GLN A 66 29.09 -5.51 2.52
N ASP A 67 29.32 -4.54 1.65
CA ASP A 67 28.26 -3.68 1.08
C ASP A 67 27.57 -4.24 -0.18
N GLN A 68 28.01 -5.40 -0.70
CA GLN A 68 27.48 -5.93 -1.96
C GLN A 68 26.26 -6.85 -1.79
N ASP A 69 25.92 -7.24 -0.55
CA ASP A 69 24.73 -8.04 -0.22
C ASP A 69 23.50 -7.21 0.20
N SER A 70 23.61 -5.87 0.24
CA SER A 70 22.50 -4.94 0.50
C SER A 70 21.46 -4.85 -0.63
N ALA A 71 21.65 -5.63 -1.70
CA ALA A 71 20.71 -5.71 -2.79
C ALA A 71 19.56 -6.64 -2.38
N GLY A 72 18.40 -6.05 -2.05
CA GLY A 72 17.17 -6.81 -1.79
C GLY A 72 16.48 -6.49 -0.48
N GLN A 73 16.27 -5.21 -0.19
CA GLN A 73 15.48 -4.78 0.97
C GLN A 73 13.99 -4.90 0.63
N GLY A 74 13.24 -5.59 1.49
CA GLY A 74 11.78 -5.66 1.39
C GLY A 74 11.12 -4.32 1.70
N VAL A 75 9.80 -4.27 1.62
CA VAL A 75 9.01 -3.07 1.92
C VAL A 75 8.13 -3.28 3.14
N GLN A 76 7.94 -2.25 3.94
CA GLN A 76 7.05 -2.26 5.09
C GLN A 76 6.07 -1.10 5.00
N VAL A 77 4.84 -1.32 5.45
CA VAL A 77 3.87 -0.26 5.64
C VAL A 77 4.19 0.49 6.93
N THR A 78 4.55 1.76 6.83
CA THR A 78 4.83 2.63 7.99
C THR A 78 3.54 3.13 8.63
N GLY A 79 2.50 3.32 7.83
CA GLY A 79 1.20 3.76 8.30
C GLY A 79 0.25 4.08 7.15
N VAL A 80 -0.94 4.57 7.50
CA VAL A 80 -1.92 5.09 6.55
C VAL A 80 -2.18 6.54 6.94
N VAL A 81 -2.01 7.45 5.99
CA VAL A 81 -2.23 8.89 6.19
C VAL A 81 -3.50 9.33 5.50
N GLU A 82 -4.22 10.27 6.09
CA GLU A 82 -5.38 10.90 5.48
C GLU A 82 -4.94 12.09 4.62
N ASP A 83 -5.56 12.22 3.45
CA ASP A 83 -5.36 13.35 2.56
C ASP A 83 -5.96 14.63 3.17
N GLN A 84 -5.09 15.63 3.30
CA GLN A 84 -5.38 16.93 3.91
C GLN A 84 -5.90 17.96 2.89
N SER A 85 -6.11 17.55 1.64
CA SER A 85 -6.73 18.38 0.62
C SER A 85 -8.15 18.83 1.05
N ASP A 86 -8.59 19.95 0.49
CA ASP A 86 -9.90 20.52 0.79
C ASP A 86 -11.03 19.58 0.36
N LEU A 87 -12.08 19.53 1.17
CA LEU A 87 -13.31 18.79 0.86
C LEU A 87 -14.17 19.60 -0.12
N GLU A 88 -14.89 18.91 -1.00
CA GLU A 88 -15.82 19.57 -1.92
C GLU A 88 -17.12 19.92 -1.18
N ALA A 89 -17.35 21.21 -0.95
CA ALA A 89 -18.60 21.71 -0.40
C ALA A 89 -19.57 22.08 -1.53
N ARG A 90 -20.76 21.49 -1.52
CA ARG A 90 -21.81 21.75 -2.50
C ARG A 90 -23.05 22.31 -1.82
N TYR A 91 -23.62 23.36 -2.41
CA TYR A 91 -24.86 23.95 -1.91
C TYR A 91 -26.07 23.14 -2.40
N GLU A 92 -26.67 22.39 -1.48
CA GLU A 92 -27.83 21.53 -1.72
C GLU A 92 -28.83 21.64 -0.54
N PRO A 93 -29.58 22.75 -0.42
CA PRO A 93 -30.42 23.03 0.75
C PRO A 93 -31.59 22.04 0.96
N ASN A 94 -31.94 21.27 -0.07
CA ASN A 94 -32.98 20.24 0.00
C ASN A 94 -32.42 18.85 0.34
N HIS A 95 -31.10 18.71 0.52
CA HIS A 95 -30.47 17.42 0.80
C HIS A 95 -30.60 17.07 2.30
N PRO A 96 -30.94 15.82 2.66
CA PRO A 96 -31.12 15.44 4.08
C PRO A 96 -29.85 15.55 4.92
N ALA A 97 -28.67 15.48 4.28
CA ALA A 97 -27.36 15.66 4.92
C ALA A 97 -26.84 17.10 4.86
N ALA A 98 -27.66 18.08 4.45
CA ALA A 98 -27.25 19.48 4.42
C ALA A 98 -27.13 20.06 5.83
N ASN A 99 -26.18 20.98 6.01
CA ASN A 99 -26.04 21.74 7.23
C ASN A 99 -27.09 22.87 7.33
N LYS A 100 -27.05 23.65 8.42
CA LYS A 100 -27.98 24.77 8.64
C LYS A 100 -27.93 25.84 7.54
N ASP A 101 -26.81 25.93 6.85
CA ASP A 101 -26.56 26.89 5.77
C ASP A 101 -26.85 26.30 4.38
N GLY A 102 -27.34 25.05 4.30
CA GLY A 102 -27.68 24.38 3.04
C GLY A 102 -26.51 23.72 2.30
N TYR A 103 -25.35 23.56 2.94
CA TYR A 103 -24.16 22.93 2.35
C TYR A 103 -24.04 21.45 2.73
N VAL A 104 -23.58 20.65 1.78
CA VAL A 104 -23.21 19.24 1.92
C VAL A 104 -21.73 19.09 1.59
N TYR A 105 -21.00 18.37 2.44
CA TYR A 105 -19.56 18.13 2.27
C TYR A 105 -19.32 16.73 1.72
N TYR A 106 -18.65 16.68 0.57
CA TYR A 106 -18.27 15.45 -0.12
C TYR A 106 -16.82 15.07 0.21
N PRO A 107 -16.52 13.77 0.32
CA PRO A 107 -15.16 13.26 0.46
C PRO A 107 -14.25 13.69 -0.70
N ASN A 108 -12.98 13.92 -0.41
CA ASN A 108 -11.94 14.19 -1.40
C ASN A 108 -11.45 12.90 -2.10
N VAL A 109 -12.36 11.98 -2.44
CA VAL A 109 -12.01 10.72 -3.10
C VAL A 109 -12.29 10.79 -4.59
N ASN A 110 -11.24 10.71 -5.41
CA ASN A 110 -11.41 10.54 -6.85
C ASN A 110 -11.48 9.06 -7.22
N VAL A 111 -12.70 8.59 -7.51
CA VAL A 111 -12.93 7.17 -7.86
C VAL A 111 -12.10 6.71 -9.06
N VAL A 112 -11.83 7.58 -10.04
CA VAL A 112 -11.05 7.21 -11.23
C VAL A 112 -9.59 6.95 -10.87
N GLU A 113 -9.02 7.80 -10.01
CA GLU A 113 -7.66 7.62 -9.49
C GLU A 113 -7.57 6.36 -8.61
N GLU A 114 -8.54 6.15 -7.72
CA GLU A 114 -8.60 4.96 -6.86
C GLU A 114 -8.72 3.67 -7.67
N MET A 115 -9.49 3.65 -8.77
CA MET A 115 -9.55 2.49 -9.66
C MET A 115 -8.20 2.24 -10.36
N ALA A 116 -7.51 3.28 -10.81
CA ALA A 116 -6.17 3.15 -11.39
C ALA A 116 -5.17 2.59 -10.37
N ASP A 117 -5.25 3.08 -9.13
CA ASP A 117 -4.45 2.61 -8.00
C ASP A 117 -4.75 1.15 -7.63
N MET A 118 -6.03 0.75 -7.64
CA MET A 118 -6.44 -0.64 -7.45
C MET A 118 -5.82 -1.56 -8.51
N ILE A 119 -5.88 -1.16 -9.78
CA ILE A 119 -5.31 -1.93 -10.90
C ILE A 119 -3.80 -2.07 -10.72
N SER A 120 -3.11 -0.97 -10.38
CA SER A 120 -1.67 -0.94 -10.15
C SER A 120 -1.25 -1.85 -8.99
N ALA A 121 -1.95 -1.76 -7.85
CA ALA A 121 -1.71 -2.58 -6.67
C ALA A 121 -1.99 -4.06 -6.93
N SER A 122 -3.10 -4.37 -7.61
CA SER A 122 -3.48 -5.74 -7.99
C SER A 122 -2.44 -6.40 -8.89
N ARG A 123 -1.97 -5.69 -9.92
CA ARG A 123 -0.89 -6.17 -10.79
C ARG A 123 0.40 -6.42 -10.01
N SER A 124 0.76 -5.49 -9.12
CA SER A 124 1.96 -5.62 -8.29
C SER A 124 1.89 -6.82 -7.34
N PHE A 125 0.72 -7.07 -6.74
CA PHE A 125 0.47 -8.26 -5.92
C PHE A 125 0.62 -9.54 -6.75
N GLN A 126 0.01 -9.59 -7.94
CA GLN A 126 0.09 -10.73 -8.86
C GLN A 126 1.54 -11.02 -9.27
N THR A 127 2.31 -9.99 -9.63
CA THR A 127 3.74 -10.14 -9.97
C THR A 127 4.55 -10.70 -8.81
N ASN A 128 4.33 -10.22 -7.57
CA ASN A 128 5.03 -10.76 -6.41
C ASN A 128 4.66 -12.24 -6.14
N ALA A 129 3.39 -12.61 -6.32
CA ALA A 129 2.94 -14.00 -6.19
C ALA A 129 3.57 -14.90 -7.27
N GLU A 130 3.68 -14.41 -8.50
CA GLU A 130 4.35 -15.12 -9.59
C GLU A 130 5.84 -15.34 -9.30
N LEU A 131 6.55 -14.30 -8.84
CA LEU A 131 7.96 -14.39 -8.43
C LEU A 131 8.16 -15.45 -7.34
N MET A 132 7.25 -15.51 -6.37
CA MET A 132 7.29 -16.52 -5.30
C MET A 132 7.11 -17.95 -5.83
N ASN A 133 6.22 -18.14 -6.81
CA ASN A 133 6.04 -19.42 -7.48
C ASN A 133 7.27 -19.83 -8.30
N THR A 134 7.85 -18.90 -9.06
CA THR A 134 9.09 -19.16 -9.82
C THR A 134 10.24 -19.54 -8.89
N ALA A 135 10.42 -18.81 -7.78
CA ALA A 135 11.43 -19.11 -6.77
C ALA A 135 11.23 -20.51 -6.15
N LYS A 136 9.99 -20.87 -5.83
CA LYS A 136 9.63 -22.21 -5.34
C LYS A 136 10.00 -23.31 -6.35
N THR A 137 9.69 -23.13 -7.63
CA THR A 137 10.04 -24.09 -8.68
C THR A 137 11.55 -24.25 -8.82
N MET A 138 12.33 -23.16 -8.74
CA MET A 138 13.80 -23.25 -8.79
C MET A 138 14.36 -24.01 -7.59
N MET A 139 13.85 -23.76 -6.38
CA MET A 139 14.26 -24.49 -5.17
C MET A 139 13.97 -25.99 -5.28
N GLN A 140 12.79 -26.37 -5.77
CA GLN A 140 12.44 -27.78 -6.00
C GLN A 140 13.39 -28.46 -6.99
N LYS A 141 13.74 -27.79 -8.10
CA LYS A 141 14.72 -28.32 -9.07
C LYS A 141 16.09 -28.55 -8.45
N VAL A 142 16.57 -27.61 -7.63
CA VAL A 142 17.86 -27.76 -6.92
C VAL A 142 17.83 -28.95 -5.97
N LEU A 143 16.74 -29.15 -5.23
CA LEU A 143 16.59 -30.30 -4.33
C LEU A 143 16.59 -31.64 -5.09
N THR A 144 15.99 -31.70 -6.28
CA THR A 144 16.00 -32.91 -7.12
C THR A 144 17.33 -33.19 -7.81
N LEU A 145 18.21 -32.20 -7.98
CA LEU A 145 19.57 -32.40 -8.51
C LEU A 145 20.52 -33.05 -7.48
N GLY A 146 20.16 -33.01 -6.19
CA GLY A 146 20.95 -33.60 -5.10
C GLY A 146 20.64 -35.07 -4.81
N GLN A 147 19.75 -35.70 -5.58
CA GLN A 147 19.43 -37.13 -5.55
C GLN A 147 20.02 -37.83 -6.77
#